data_AF-A0A412YYZ2-F1
#
_entry.id   AF-A0A412YYZ2-F1
#
_cell.length_a   1.000
_cell.length_b   1.000
_cell.length_c   1.000
_cell.angle_alpha   90.00
_cell.angle_beta   90.00
_cell.angle_gamma   90.00
#
_symmetry.space_group_name_H-M   'P 1'
#
loop_
_entity.id
_entity.type
_entity.pdbx_description
1 polymer ?
#
loop_
_entity_poly.entity_id
_entity_poly.type
_entity_poly.pdbx_seq_one_letter_code
_entity_poly.pdbx_strand_id
1 'polypeptide(L)' 'MKRNCVQNVIVHIPDNMDLHALSDKINEFHLQVVERRLNSSNLTTDDKIAVIDKILDNLKSRELDGIIK' A
#
# COMPACT_ATOMS: atom_id res chain seq x y z
N MET A 1 8.93 22.00 17.76
CA MET A 1 7.77 21.20 17.31
C MET A 1 7.72 19.92 18.13
N LYS A 2 6.66 19.68 18.91
CA LYS A 2 6.50 18.42 19.66
C LYS A 2 6.28 17.29 18.65
N ARG A 3 7.20 16.31 18.60
CA ARG A 3 6.98 15.07 17.83
C ARG A 3 5.92 14.27 18.59
N ASN A 4 4.68 14.33 18.14
CA ASN A 4 3.63 13.43 18.62
C ASN A 4 3.93 12.02 18.06
N CYS A 5 4.86 11.31 18.70
CA CYS A 5 5.12 9.92 18.43
C CYS A 5 3.93 9.14 19.01
N VAL A 6 2.98 8.75 18.16
CA VAL A 6 1.95 7.78 18.53
C VAL A 6 2.69 6.51 18.93
N GLN A 7 2.75 6.22 20.23
CA GLN A 7 3.54 5.12 20.80
C GLN A 7 2.74 3.85 21.04
N ASN A 8 1.40 3.94 21.07
CA ASN A 8 0.54 2.78 21.36
C ASN A 8 -0.70 2.80 20.49
N VAL A 9 -0.73 1.95 19.47
CA VAL A 9 -1.92 1.66 18.67
C VAL A 9 -2.49 0.34 19.18
N ILE A 10 -3.61 0.40 19.89
CA ILE A 10 -4.34 -0.79 20.30
C ILE A 10 -5.38 -1.06 19.22
N VAL A 11 -5.16 -2.13 18.43
CA VAL A 11 -6.09 -2.55 17.39
C VAL A 11 -7.09 -3.51 18.02
N HIS A 12 -8.36 -3.11 18.10
CA HIS A 12 -9.44 -3.99 18.52
C HIS A 12 -10.01 -4.71 17.29
N ILE A 13 -9.76 -6.01 17.20
CA ILE A 13 -10.30 -6.87 16.16
C ILE A 13 -11.47 -7.63 16.79
N PRO A 14 -12.73 -7.39 16.36
CA PRO A 14 -13.87 -8.17 16.83
C PRO A 14 -13.74 -9.63 16.33
N ASP A 15 -14.22 -10.58 17.13
CA ASP A 15 -14.05 -12.02 16.88
C ASP A 15 -14.65 -12.51 15.54
N ASN A 16 -15.56 -11.73 14.95
CA ASN A 16 -16.23 -12.01 13.68
C ASN A 16 -15.74 -11.14 12.52
N MET A 17 -14.60 -10.45 12.67
CA MET A 17 -14.08 -9.60 11.61
C MET A 17 -13.61 -10.43 10.42
N ASP A 18 -14.14 -10.10 9.24
CA ASP A 18 -13.64 -10.64 7.98
C ASP A 18 -12.31 -9.95 7.62
N LEU A 19 -11.22 -10.62 7.94
CA LEU A 19 -9.86 -10.17 7.63
C LEU A 19 -9.59 -10.12 6.12
N HIS A 20 -10.27 -10.92 5.31
CA HIS A 20 -10.14 -10.86 3.85
C HIS A 20 -10.78 -9.57 3.32
N ALA A 21 -12.00 -9.25 3.75
CA ALA A 21 -12.65 -8.00 3.37
C ALA A 21 -11.86 -6.76 3.83
N LEU A 22 -11.20 -6.82 4.99
CA LEU A 22 -10.29 -5.76 5.44
C LEU A 22 -9.04 -5.67 4.56
N SER A 23 -8.42 -6.81 4.24
CA SER A 23 -7.25 -6.88 3.35
C SER A 23 -7.57 -6.29 1.97
N ASP A 24 -8.72 -6.63 1.40
CA ASP A 24 -9.16 -6.10 0.10
C ASP A 24 -9.31 -4.58 0.12
N LYS A 25 -9.92 -4.02 1.18
CA LYS A 25 -10.03 -2.57 1.37
C LYS A 25 -8.67 -1.89 1.51
N ILE A 26 -7.73 -2.51 2.22
CA ILE A 26 -6.38 -1.98 2.38
C ILE A 26 -5.65 -1.98 1.01
N ASN A 27 -5.77 -3.06 0.25
CA ASN A 27 -5.21 -3.16 -1.09
C ASN A 27 -5.80 -2.11 -2.05
N GLU A 28 -7.13 -1.94 -2.03
CA GLU A 28 -7.82 -0.90 -2.80
C GLU A 28 -7.31 0.51 -2.42
N PHE A 29 -7.18 0.79 -1.11
CA PHE A 29 -6.64 2.05 -0.64
C PHE A 29 -5.21 2.32 -1.14
N HIS A 30 -4.33 1.31 -1.10
CA HIS A 30 -2.98 1.43 -1.63
C HIS A 30 -2.96 1.77 -3.12
N LEU A 31 -3.79 1.09 -3.92
CA LEU A 31 -3.94 1.37 -5.35
C LEU A 31 -4.39 2.82 -5.60
N GLN A 32 -5.42 3.29 -4.88
CA GLN A 32 -5.90 4.67 -5.00
C GLN A 32 -4.82 5.69 -4.65
N VAL A 33 -3.98 5.42 -3.64
CA VAL A 33 -2.88 6.31 -3.27
C VAL A 33 -1.82 6.38 -4.38
N VAL A 34 -1.45 5.24 -4.96
CA VAL A 34 -0.48 5.18 -6.07
C VAL A 34 -1.03 5.93 -7.28
N GLU A 35 -2.27 5.65 -7.68
CA GLU A 35 -2.94 6.30 -8.80
C GLU A 35 -2.99 7.82 -8.63
N ARG A 36 -3.47 8.31 -7.46
CA ARG A 36 -3.53 9.75 -7.18
C ARG A 36 -2.16 10.40 -7.28
N ARG A 37 -1.12 9.77 -6.74
CA ARG A 37 0.25 10.29 -6.80
C ARG A 37 0.77 10.37 -8.23
N LEU A 38 0.60 9.31 -9.02
CA LEU A 38 1.00 9.28 -10.43
C LEU A 38 0.23 10.33 -11.25
N ASN A 39 -1.08 10.47 -11.01
CA ASN A 39 -1.90 11.45 -11.72
C ASN A 39 -1.58 12.89 -11.34
N SER A 40 -1.20 13.15 -10.09
CA SER A 40 -0.75 14.47 -9.62
C SER A 40 0.69 14.83 -10.04
N SER A 41 1.44 13.88 -10.60
CA SER A 41 2.82 14.09 -11.00
C SER A 41 2.92 14.64 -12.42
N ASN A 42 3.98 15.40 -12.70
CA ASN A 42 4.32 15.86 -14.06
C ASN A 42 5.10 14.82 -14.87
N LEU A 43 4.98 13.54 -14.52
CA LEU A 43 5.65 12.44 -15.21
C LEU A 43 5.00 12.19 -16.57
N THR A 44 5.82 11.81 -17.55
CA THR A 44 5.31 11.31 -18.83
C THR A 44 4.63 9.94 -18.65
N THR A 45 3.87 9.49 -19.63
CA THR A 45 3.24 8.16 -19.59
C THR A 45 4.28 7.07 -19.42
N ASP A 46 5.41 7.16 -20.13
CA ASP A 46 6.49 6.17 -20.06
C ASP A 46 7.14 6.14 -18.67
N ASP A 47 7.36 7.31 -18.05
CA ASP A 47 7.87 7.39 -16.69
C ASP A 47 6.89 6.80 -15.67
N LYS A 48 5.58 7.04 -15.85
CA LYS A 48 4.54 6.44 -14.98
C LYS A 48 4.56 4.92 -15.08
N ILE A 49 4.71 4.37 -16.29
CA ILE A 49 4.84 2.93 -16.52
C ILE A 49 6.08 2.40 -15.81
N ALA A 50 7.24 3.04 -15.99
CA ALA A 50 8.48 2.63 -15.34
C ALA A 50 8.39 2.65 -13.80
N VAL A 51 7.67 3.61 -13.22
CA VAL A 51 7.40 3.63 -11.77
C VAL A 51 6.52 2.45 -11.34
N ILE A 52 5.46 2.14 -12.10
CA ILE A 52 4.59 0.99 -11.81
C ILE A 52 5.39 -0.32 -11.89
N ASP A 53 6.19 -0.50 -12.94
CA ASP A 53 7.06 -1.66 -13.10
C ASP A 53 8.01 -1.80 -11.90
N LYS A 54 8.60 -0.68 -11.45
CA LYS A 54 9.48 -0.69 -10.29
C LYS A 54 8.75 -1.04 -8.99
N ILE A 55 7.50 -0.60 -8.81
CA ILE A 55 6.68 -1.00 -7.66
C ILE A 55 6.43 -2.52 -7.72
N LEU A 56 6.03 -3.05 -8.88
CA LEU A 56 5.80 -4.48 -9.06
C LEU A 56 7.05 -5.32 -8.78
N ASP A 57 8.21 -4.90 -9.26
CA ASP A 57 9.49 -5.55 -8.98
C ASP A 57 9.82 -5.57 -7.47
N ASN A 58 9.56 -4.47 -6.77
CA ASN A 58 9.75 -4.40 -5.32
C ASN A 58 8.76 -5.28 -4.55
N LEU A 59 7.52 -5.43 -5.03
CA LEU A 59 6.55 -6.33 -4.42
C LEU A 59 6.97 -7.79 -4.61
N LYS A 60 7.37 -8.16 -5.83
CA LYS A 60 7.86 -9.51 -6.15
C LYS A 60 9.14 -9.86 -5.41
N SER A 61 10.07 -8.91 -5.23
CA SER A 61 11.32 -9.19 -4.50
C SER A 61 11.11 -9.47 -3.01
N ARG A 62 9.96 -9.03 -2.47
CA ARG A 62 9.53 -9.26 -1.09
C ARG A 62 8.56 -10.45 -0.97
N GLU A 63 8.16 -11.02 -2.09
CA GLU A 63 7.30 -12.18 -2.15
C GLU A 63 8.08 -13.43 -1.72
N LEU A 64 7.61 -14.08 -0.67
CA LEU A 64 8.03 -15.40 -0.23
C LEU A 64 6.76 -16.25 -0.14
N ASP A 65 6.67 -17.28 -0.99
CA ASP A 65 5.52 -18.20 -1.07
C ASP A 65 4.16 -17.50 -1.32
N GLY A 66 4.12 -16.50 -2.21
CA GLY A 66 2.89 -15.75 -2.51
C GLY A 66 2.51 -14.70 -1.47
N ILE A 67 3.32 -14.55 -0.40
CA ILE A 67 3.11 -13.57 0.66
C ILE A 67 4.21 -12.51 0.58
N ILE A 68 3.80 -11.26 0.38
CA ILE A 68 4.71 -10.11 0.40
C ILE A 68 5.02 -9.78 1.87
N LYS A 69 6.28 -9.97 2.30
CA LYS A 69 6.75 -9.65 3.66
C LYS A 69 7.22 -8.21 3.81
#